data_AF-A0A973D9I2-F1
#
_entry.id   AF-A0A973D9I2-F1
#
_cell.length_a   1.000
_cell.length_b   1.000
_cell.length_c   1.000
_cell.angle_alpha   90.00
_cell.angle_beta   90.00
_cell.angle_gamma   90.00
#
_symmetry.space_group_name_H-M   'P 1'
#
loop_
_entity.id
_entity.type
_entity.pdbx_description
1 polymer ?
#
loop_
_entity_poly.entity_id
_entity_poly.type
_entity_poly.pdbx_seq_one_letter_code
_entity_poly.pdbx_strand_id
1 'polypeptide(L)' 'MKSAVAIVLAILVVGIAWTLWPDDEQRAATLVHDGAPSWSPDGSTIVYHSDRDGNGEIYQMNRDGTENKQLTHHP' A
#
# COMPACT_ATOMS: atom_id res chain seq x y z
N MET A 1 -5.37 -48.48 -15.71
CA MET A 1 -5.99 -47.62 -16.75
C MET A 1 -7.40 -47.29 -16.30
N LYS A 2 -7.69 -46.01 -16.01
CA LYS A 2 -8.98 -45.36 -15.61
C LYS A 2 -8.85 -44.33 -14.46
N SER A 3 -7.64 -44.01 -13.98
CA SER A 3 -7.45 -42.93 -12.99
C SER A 3 -6.97 -41.59 -13.57
N ALA A 4 -7.04 -41.40 -14.89
CA ALA A 4 -6.55 -40.18 -15.56
C ALA A 4 -7.65 -39.22 -16.02
N VAL A 5 -8.94 -39.59 -15.91
CA VAL A 5 -10.05 -38.80 -16.49
C VAL A 5 -10.71 -37.85 -15.49
N ALA A 6 -10.58 -38.08 -14.18
CA ALA A 6 -11.13 -37.18 -13.15
C ALA A 6 -10.28 -35.91 -12.91
N ILE A 7 -8.96 -35.96 -13.18
CA ILE A 7 -8.03 -34.84 -12.96
C ILE A 7 -8.16 -33.78 -14.07
N VAL A 8 -8.55 -34.18 -15.28
CA VAL A 8 -8.70 -33.28 -16.43
C VAL A 8 -9.93 -32.35 -16.29
N LEU A 9 -10.98 -32.79 -15.61
CA LEU A 9 -12.18 -31.98 -15.35
C LEU A 9 -11.99 -30.93 -14.24
N ALA A 10 -11.14 -31.19 -13.25
CA ALA A 10 -10.80 -30.22 -12.20
C ALA A 10 -9.92 -29.07 -12.74
N ILE A 11 -9.04 -29.36 -13.69
CA ILE A 11 -8.11 -28.38 -14.28
C ILE A 11 -8.85 -27.37 -15.18
N LEU A 12 -9.97 -27.75 -15.79
CA LEU A 12 -10.75 -26.83 -16.64
C LEU A 12 -11.56 -25.80 -15.84
N VAL A 13 -12.01 -26.13 -14.62
CA VAL A 13 -12.67 -25.15 -13.73
C VAL A 13 -11.65 -24.13 -13.20
N VAL A 14 -10.43 -24.57 -12.92
CA VAL A 14 -9.35 -23.69 -12.46
C VAL A 14 -8.81 -22.80 -13.60
N GLY A 15 -8.69 -23.27 -14.84
CA GLY A 15 -8.22 -22.42 -15.95
C GLY A 15 -9.16 -21.26 -16.33
N ILE A 16 -10.48 -21.47 -16.21
CA ILE A 16 -11.48 -20.45 -16.53
C ILE A 16 -11.64 -19.45 -15.38
N ALA A 17 -11.53 -19.91 -14.13
CA ALA A 17 -11.60 -19.03 -12.96
C ALA A 17 -10.48 -17.98 -12.95
N TRP A 18 -9.26 -18.32 -13.38
CA TRP A 18 -8.13 -17.40 -13.43
C TRP A 18 -8.11 -16.47 -14.66
N THR A 19 -8.91 -16.78 -15.68
CA THR A 19 -9.07 -15.91 -16.86
C THR A 19 -10.28 -14.98 -16.76
N LEU A 20 -11.24 -15.28 -15.88
CA LEU A 20 -12.48 -14.50 -15.71
C LEU A 20 -12.65 -13.85 -14.32
N TRP A 21 -11.84 -14.19 -13.32
CA TRP A 21 -11.77 -13.47 -12.04
C TRP A 21 -10.33 -13.00 -11.79
N PRO A 22 -9.99 -11.74 -12.13
CA PRO A 22 -8.75 -11.16 -11.63
C PRO A 22 -8.89 -10.99 -10.11
N ASP A 23 -8.32 -11.92 -9.33
CA ASP A 23 -8.14 -11.78 -7.88
C ASP A 23 -7.03 -10.75 -7.56
N ASP A 24 -7.15 -9.54 -8.10
CA ASP A 24 -6.39 -8.36 -7.66
C ASP A 24 -7.24 -7.45 -6.74
N GLU A 25 -8.43 -7.90 -6.32
CA GLU A 25 -9.38 -7.09 -5.53
C GLU A 25 -9.19 -7.20 -4.00
N GLN A 26 -7.98 -7.54 -3.55
CA GLN A 26 -7.52 -7.24 -2.18
C GLN A 26 -6.36 -6.24 -2.18
N ARG A 27 -5.98 -5.68 -3.34
CA ARG A 27 -5.29 -4.39 -3.39
C ARG A 27 -6.32 -3.25 -3.37
N ALA A 28 -7.34 -3.40 -2.53
CA ALA A 28 -7.82 -2.24 -1.84
C ALA A 28 -6.62 -1.74 -1.03
N ALA A 29 -5.86 -0.83 -1.63
CA ALA A 29 -5.59 0.39 -0.91
C ALA A 29 -6.97 0.89 -0.46
N THR A 30 -7.48 0.31 0.64
CA THR A 30 -8.24 1.05 1.62
C THR A 30 -7.54 2.38 1.60
N LEU A 31 -8.21 3.39 1.11
CA LEU A 31 -7.71 4.74 1.17
C LEU A 31 -7.65 5.01 2.67
N VAL A 32 -6.55 4.56 3.25
CA VAL A 32 -6.13 4.81 4.60
C VAL A 32 -5.94 6.31 4.54
N HIS A 33 -6.98 7.03 4.91
CA HIS A 33 -6.90 8.43 5.26
C HIS A 33 -6.33 8.53 6.69
N ASP A 34 -5.28 7.76 6.96
CA ASP A 34 -4.27 8.12 7.95
C ASP A 34 -3.21 8.80 7.10
N GLY A 35 -2.94 10.09 7.34
CA GLY A 35 -2.11 10.93 6.47
C GLY A 35 -0.82 10.23 6.04
N ALA A 36 -0.86 9.58 4.87
CA ALA A 36 0.24 8.77 4.43
C ALA A 36 1.43 9.70 4.14
N PRO A 37 2.64 9.30 4.51
CA PRO A 37 3.82 10.08 4.18
C PRO A 37 3.91 10.27 2.66
N SER A 38 4.10 11.51 2.22
CA SER A 38 4.28 11.86 0.80
C SER A 38 5.75 12.00 0.49
N TRP A 39 6.19 11.35 -0.59
CA TRP A 39 7.56 11.49 -1.10
C TRP A 39 7.67 12.69 -2.05
N SER A 40 8.82 13.36 -2.06
CA SER A 40 9.16 14.30 -3.12
C SER A 40 9.37 13.57 -4.46
N PRO A 41 9.15 14.23 -5.62
CA PRO A 41 9.28 13.58 -6.93
C PRO A 41 10.67 12.99 -7.23
N ASP A 42 11.72 13.57 -6.64
CA ASP A 42 13.10 13.12 -6.71
C ASP A 42 13.44 12.02 -5.66
N GLY A 43 12.50 11.70 -4.76
CA GLY A 43 12.65 10.70 -3.71
C GLY A 43 13.63 11.08 -2.60
N SER A 44 14.05 12.35 -2.51
CA SER A 44 15.02 12.82 -1.52
C SER A 44 14.40 13.09 -0.15
N THR A 45 13.11 13.41 -0.10
CA THR A 45 12.43 13.86 1.12
C THR A 45 11.06 13.22 1.30
N ILE A 46 10.61 13.21 2.55
CA ILE A 46 9.33 12.66 3.00
C ILE A 46 8.63 13.73 3.83
N VAL A 47 7.35 13.99 3.55
CA VAL A 47 6.45 14.82 4.37
C VAL A 47 5.43 13.92 5.05
N TYR A 48 5.22 14.07 6.36
CA TYR A 48 4.36 13.19 7.14
C TYR A 48 3.67 13.92 8.31
N HIS A 49 2.55 13.37 8.79
CA HIS A 49 1.83 13.86 9.96
C HIS A 49 2.36 13.20 11.25
N SER A 50 2.49 13.95 12.35
CA SER A 50 2.88 13.41 13.65
C SER A 50 2.29 14.21 14.81
N ASP A 51 1.83 13.50 15.85
CA ASP A 51 1.32 14.09 17.10
C ASP A 51 2.38 14.15 18.21
N ARG A 52 3.67 14.12 17.85
CA ARG A 52 4.77 13.88 18.80
C ARG A 52 4.93 14.99 19.85
N ASP A 53 4.48 16.20 19.51
CA ASP A 53 4.58 17.38 20.36
C ASP A 53 3.24 17.69 21.08
N GLY A 54 2.29 16.74 21.07
CA GLY A 54 1.00 16.83 21.77
C GLY A 54 -0.14 17.42 20.92
N ASN A 55 0.17 17.87 19.72
CA ASN A 55 -0.77 18.33 18.70
C ASN A 55 -0.33 17.82 17.32
N GLY A 56 -1.28 17.65 16.41
CA GLY A 56 -1.03 17.10 15.08
C GLY A 56 -0.37 18.10 14.16
N GLU A 57 0.85 17.79 13.72
CA GLU A 57 1.68 18.68 12.90
C GLU A 57 2.23 17.96 11.67
N ILE A 58 2.56 18.75 10.64
CA ILE A 58 3.24 18.28 9.43
C ILE A 58 4.74 18.44 9.61
N TYR A 59 5.47 17.35 9.37
CA TYR A 59 6.92 17.30 9.41
C TYR A 59 7.48 16.92 8.05
N GLN A 60 8.73 17.30 7.82
CA GLN A 60 9.55 16.89 6.70
C GLN A 60 10.84 16.24 7.21
N MET A 61 11.33 15.23 6.51
CA MET A 61 12.66 14.66 6.73
C MET A 61 13.27 14.19 5.42
N ASN A 62 14.58 13.97 5.41
CA ASN A 62 15.26 13.31 4.32
C ASN A 62 14.89 11.83 4.26
N ARG A 63 15.12 11.21 3.10
CA ARG A 63 14.88 9.77 2.88
C ARG A 63 15.57 8.86 3.90
N ASP A 64 16.71 9.27 4.43
CA ASP A 64 17.48 8.55 5.45
C ASP A 64 16.99 8.80 6.89
N GLY A 65 15.95 9.63 7.06
CA GLY A 65 15.40 10.03 8.34
C GLY A 65 16.11 11.20 9.02
N THR A 66 17.12 11.81 8.38
CA THR A 66 17.79 13.02 8.88
C THR A 66 16.99 14.29 8.61
N GLU A 67 17.41 15.41 9.19
CA GLU A 67 16.80 16.73 8.98
C GLU A 67 15.29 16.79 9.27
N ASN A 68 14.85 16.15 10.36
CA ASN A 68 13.47 16.26 10.82
C ASN A 68 13.13 17.72 11.15
N LYS A 69 12.23 18.31 10.36
CA LYS A 69 11.79 19.69 10.46
C LYS A 69 10.28 19.78 10.52
N GLN A 70 9.76 20.49 11.50
CA GLN A 70 8.35 20.85 11.59
C GLN A 70 8.00 21.94 10.57
N LEU A 71 6.91 21.76 9.82
CA LEU A 71 6.46 22.67 8.77
C LEU A 71 5.25 23.51 9.18
N THR A 72 4.40 22.99 10.07
CA THR A 72 3.22 23.69 10.59
C THR A 72 3.34 23.93 12.09
N HIS A 73 2.68 24.96 12.60
CA HIS A 73 2.65 25.28 14.02
C HIS A 73 1.23 25.68 14.37
N HIS A 74 0.47 24.73 14.91
CA HIS A 74 -0.84 24.95 15.47
C HIS A 74 -0.72 25.21 16.98
N PRO A 75 -1.37 26.28 17.49
CA PRO A 75 -1.29 26.67 18.90
C PRO A 75 -2.09 25.74 19.83
#